data_AF-A0A6P0DU00-F1
#
_entry.id   AF-A0A6P0DU00-F1
#
_cell.length_a   1.000
_cell.length_b   1.000
_cell.length_c   1.000
_cell.angle_alpha   90.00
_cell.angle_beta   90.00
_cell.angle_gamma   90.00
#
_symmetry.space_group_name_H-M   'P 1'
#
loop_
_entity.id
_entity.type
_entity.pdbx_description
1 polymer ?
#
loop_
_entity_poly.entity_id
_entity_poly.type
_entity_poly.pdbx_seq_one_letter_code
_entity_poly.pdbx_strand_id
1 'polypeptide(L)'
;PSPDRQGYFQVAYGHRRLRACQILERPVKAIVRDLSDDELVVAQGIENTERANLSFIEQAFFAATLKARGFRRETIAAALGRADGKLTYVSMLIGIAEQVPAELIGRIGPAPSIGRPKWEKLAAHFKDGKAPAAAQAIIYKVTSTAVWAAAT
;
A
#
# COMPACT_ATOMS: atom_id res chain seq x y z
N PRO A 1 -14.31 9.57 -13.11
CA PRO A 1 -14.55 9.92 -14.52
C PRO A 1 -15.48 8.87 -15.14
N SER A 2 -16.59 9.32 -15.73
CA SER A 2 -17.37 8.45 -16.59
C SER A 2 -17.01 8.86 -18.02
N PRO A 3 -16.78 7.91 -18.95
CA PRO A 3 -16.66 8.19 -20.38
C PRO A 3 -17.82 9.05 -20.90
N ASP A 4 -18.96 9.02 -20.20
CA ASP A 4 -20.24 9.59 -20.58
C ASP A 4 -20.47 11.00 -20.01
N ARG A 5 -19.49 11.58 -19.28
CA ARG A 5 -19.59 12.94 -18.71
C ARG A 5 -18.44 13.83 -19.16
N GLN A 6 -18.64 14.54 -20.27
CA GLN A 6 -17.74 15.59 -20.74
C GLN A 6 -17.52 16.67 -19.67
N GLY A 7 -16.28 17.15 -19.57
CA GLY A 7 -15.87 18.17 -18.59
C GLY A 7 -15.53 17.64 -17.19
N TYR A 8 -15.65 16.33 -16.93
CA TYR A 8 -15.27 15.73 -15.66
C TYR A 8 -13.95 14.96 -15.79
N PHE A 9 -13.00 15.27 -14.92
CA PHE A 9 -11.68 14.65 -14.90
C PHE A 9 -11.48 13.86 -13.61
N GLN A 10 -10.65 12.82 -13.66
CA GLN A 10 -10.16 12.16 -12.46
C GLN A 10 -8.75 12.64 -12.16
N VAL A 11 -8.52 12.87 -10.87
CA VAL A 11 -7.22 13.30 -10.38
C VAL A 11 -6.32 12.09 -10.30
N ALA A 12 -5.30 12.05 -11.16
CA ALA A 12 -4.26 11.03 -11.11
C ALA A 12 -3.28 11.30 -9.97
N TYR A 13 -2.83 12.55 -9.80
CA TYR A 13 -1.84 12.94 -8.80
C TYR A 13 -2.14 14.32 -8.20
N GLY A 14 -1.50 14.62 -7.07
CA GLY A 14 -1.58 15.94 -6.45
C GLY A 14 -2.82 16.21 -5.60
N HIS A 15 -3.47 15.18 -5.03
CA HIS A 15 -4.64 15.30 -4.17
C HIS A 15 -4.50 16.37 -3.06
N ARG A 16 -3.32 16.48 -2.43
CA ARG A 16 -3.05 17.51 -1.42
C ARG A 16 -3.11 18.93 -1.99
N ARG A 17 -2.52 19.15 -3.17
CA ARG A 17 -2.53 20.46 -3.87
C ARG A 17 -3.93 20.81 -4.35
N LEU A 18 -4.66 19.84 -4.91
CA LEU A 18 -6.05 20.04 -5.28
C LEU A 18 -6.89 20.45 -4.07
N ARG A 19 -6.77 19.74 -2.94
CA ARG A 19 -7.49 20.05 -1.71
C ARG A 19 -7.15 21.45 -1.19
N ALA A 20 -5.88 21.84 -1.23
CA ALA A 20 -5.46 23.19 -0.86
C ALA A 20 -6.08 24.26 -1.78
N CYS A 21 -6.05 24.05 -3.10
CA CYS A 21 -6.68 24.96 -4.05
C CYS A 21 -8.20 25.05 -3.88
N GLN A 22 -8.87 23.93 -3.54
CA GLN A 22 -10.29 23.92 -3.20
C GLN A 22 -10.59 24.77 -1.95
N ILE A 23 -9.80 24.61 -0.88
CA ILE A 23 -9.93 25.42 0.34
C ILE A 23 -9.72 26.90 0.05
N LEU A 24 -8.77 27.23 -0.84
CA LEU A 24 -8.46 28.60 -1.21
C LEU A 24 -9.36 29.16 -2.34
N GLU A 25 -10.30 28.37 -2.85
CA GLU A 25 -11.16 28.70 -3.98
C GLU A 25 -10.40 29.16 -5.24
N ARG A 26 -9.22 28.58 -5.48
CA ARG A 26 -8.37 28.89 -6.63
C ARG A 26 -8.44 27.81 -7.70
N PRO A 27 -8.46 28.19 -9.00
CA PRO A 27 -8.35 27.22 -10.08
C PRO A 27 -6.98 26.53 -10.04
N VAL A 28 -6.96 25.26 -10.46
CA VAL A 28 -5.72 24.49 -10.63
C VAL A 28 -5.27 24.52 -12.10
N LYS A 29 -3.95 24.57 -12.31
CA LYS A 29 -3.38 24.20 -13.61
C LYS A 29 -3.18 22.68 -13.62
N ALA A 30 -3.75 22.01 -14.61
CA ALA A 30 -3.68 20.56 -14.75
C ALA A 30 -3.23 20.16 -16.15
N ILE A 31 -2.55 19.01 -16.25
CA ILE A 31 -2.25 18.35 -17.52
C ILE A 31 -3.26 17.23 -17.66
N VAL A 32 -4.08 17.28 -18.71
CA VAL A 32 -5.04 16.23 -19.05
C VAL A 32 -4.33 15.21 -19.93
N ARG A 33 -4.40 13.93 -19.56
CA ARG A 33 -3.90 12.80 -20.34
C ARG A 33 -4.93 11.68 -20.28
N ASP A 34 -5.07 10.98 -21.39
CA ASP A 34 -5.79 9.71 -21.41
C ASP A 34 -4.89 8.64 -20.80
N LEU A 35 -5.40 7.96 -19.77
CA LEU A 35 -4.73 6.88 -19.07
C LEU A 35 -5.72 5.74 -18.91
N SER A 36 -5.29 4.53 -19.22
CA SER A 36 -5.95 3.32 -18.77
C SER A 36 -5.84 3.17 -17.24
N ASP A 37 -6.67 2.31 -16.65
CA ASP A 37 -6.62 2.02 -15.21
C ASP A 37 -5.25 1.52 -14.77
N ASP A 38 -4.60 0.70 -15.60
CA ASP A 38 -3.24 0.19 -15.37
C ASP A 38 -2.22 1.34 -15.34
N GLU A 39 -2.25 2.22 -16.35
CA GLU A 39 -1.32 3.36 -16.43
C GLU A 39 -1.54 4.36 -15.30
N LEU A 40 -2.79 4.58 -14.90
CA LEU A 40 -3.17 5.43 -13.78
C LEU A 40 -2.55 4.91 -12.47
N VAL A 41 -2.70 3.62 -12.19
CA VAL A 41 -2.16 2.99 -10.98
C VAL A 41 -0.63 2.99 -10.98
N VAL A 42 0.01 2.72 -12.12
CA VAL A 42 1.47 2.80 -12.25
C VAL A 42 1.97 4.22 -11.96
N ALA A 43 1.35 5.23 -12.57
CA ALA A 43 1.72 6.62 -12.34
C ALA A 43 1.57 7.04 -10.87
N GLN A 44 0.49 6.60 -10.21
CA GLN A 44 0.26 6.85 -8.78
C GLN A 44 1.26 6.12 -7.88
N GLY A 45 1.60 4.87 -8.21
CA GLY A 45 2.53 4.05 -7.44
C GLY A 45 3.97 4.59 -7.48
N ILE A 46 4.44 4.97 -8.67
CA ILE A 46 5.78 5.52 -8.87
C ILE A 46 5.93 6.81 -8.05
N GLU A 47 4.97 7.73 -8.13
CA GLU A 47 5.02 9.00 -7.40
C GLU A 47 5.09 8.81 -5.89
N ASN A 48 4.37 7.81 -5.34
CA ASN A 48 4.44 7.48 -3.91
C ASN A 48 5.76 6.80 -3.53
N THR A 49 6.25 5.90 -4.39
CA THR A 49 7.50 5.17 -4.15
C THR A 49 8.70 6.13 -4.14
N GLU A 50 8.75 7.08 -5.07
CA GLU A 50 9.82 8.08 -5.19
C GLU A 50 9.81 9.11 -4.05
N ARG A 51 8.64 9.45 -3.49
CA ARG A 51 8.55 10.47 -2.43
C ARG A 51 8.94 9.99 -1.04
N ALA A 52 8.66 8.73 -0.71
CA ALA A 52 8.67 8.28 0.68
C ALA A 52 9.63 7.14 0.99
N ASN A 53 10.26 6.51 -0.02
CA ASN A 53 10.96 5.23 0.16
C ASN A 53 10.11 4.26 1.00
N LEU A 54 8.96 3.85 0.45
CA LEU A 54 8.01 2.95 1.13
C LEU A 54 8.78 1.84 1.86
N SER A 55 8.48 1.67 3.14
CA SER A 55 9.02 0.57 3.93
C SER A 55 8.66 -0.77 3.28
N PHE A 56 9.37 -1.83 3.68
CA PHE A 56 9.10 -3.16 3.17
C PHE A 56 7.62 -3.56 3.32
N ILE A 57 7.02 -3.25 4.47
CA ILE A 57 5.65 -3.64 4.75
C ILE A 57 4.63 -2.79 3.99
N GLU A 58 4.90 -1.50 3.80
CA GLU A 58 4.05 -0.63 2.97
C GLU A 58 4.05 -1.08 1.51
N GLN A 59 5.20 -1.50 0.97
CA GLN A 59 5.26 -2.09 -0.37
C GLN A 59 4.44 -3.38 -0.45
N ALA A 60 4.48 -4.22 0.59
CA ALA A 60 3.69 -5.44 0.68
C ALA A 60 2.17 -5.16 0.66
N PHE A 61 1.72 -4.19 1.45
CA PHE A 61 0.32 -3.78 1.50
C PHE A 61 -0.15 -3.15 0.20
N PHE A 62 0.69 -2.32 -0.40
CA PHE A 62 0.42 -1.73 -1.70
C PHE A 62 0.22 -2.83 -2.76
N ALA A 63 1.12 -3.80 -2.82
CA ALA A 63 1.03 -4.91 -3.75
C ALA A 63 -0.23 -5.76 -3.53
N ALA A 64 -0.55 -6.11 -2.29
CA ALA A 64 -1.76 -6.88 -1.95
C ALA A 64 -3.05 -6.11 -2.27
N THR A 65 -3.07 -4.80 -2.02
CA THR A 65 -4.21 -3.94 -2.34
C THR A 65 -4.47 -3.89 -3.85
N LEU A 66 -3.40 -3.75 -4.66
CA LEU A 66 -3.55 -3.75 -6.11
C LEU A 66 -3.96 -5.13 -6.64
N LYS A 67 -3.43 -6.23 -6.10
CA LYS A 67 -3.90 -7.58 -6.45
C LYS A 67 -5.39 -7.75 -6.16
N ALA A 68 -5.85 -7.32 -4.98
CA ALA A 68 -7.25 -7.40 -4.59
C ALA A 68 -8.18 -6.57 -5.50
N ARG A 69 -7.66 -5.51 -6.12
CA ARG A 69 -8.35 -4.70 -7.14
C ARG A 69 -8.29 -5.29 -8.55
N GLY A 70 -7.65 -6.45 -8.73
CA GLY A 70 -7.58 -7.16 -10.01
C GLY A 70 -6.39 -6.80 -10.90
N PHE A 71 -5.45 -5.98 -10.43
CA PHE A 71 -4.27 -5.63 -11.23
C PHE A 71 -3.33 -6.83 -11.38
N ARG A 72 -2.76 -6.96 -12.59
CA ARG A 72 -1.78 -8.01 -12.89
C ARG A 72 -0.44 -7.72 -12.21
N ARG A 73 0.36 -8.76 -11.97
CA ARG A 73 1.63 -8.64 -11.25
C ARG A 73 2.62 -7.71 -11.96
N GLU A 74 2.57 -7.65 -13.28
CA GLU A 74 3.38 -6.75 -14.11
C GLU A 74 3.06 -5.28 -13.81
N THR A 75 1.76 -4.95 -13.77
CA THR A 75 1.28 -3.61 -13.43
C THR A 75 1.66 -3.23 -12.00
N ILE A 76 1.55 -4.17 -11.05
CA ILE A 76 1.97 -3.97 -9.66
C ILE A 76 3.49 -3.74 -9.56
N ALA A 77 4.29 -4.52 -10.30
CA ALA A 77 5.74 -4.37 -10.33
C ALA A 77 6.15 -3.01 -10.89
N ALA A 78 5.53 -2.58 -11.97
CA ALA A 78 5.74 -1.26 -12.55
C ALA A 78 5.35 -0.13 -11.57
N ALA A 79 4.21 -0.26 -10.87
CA ALA A 79 3.77 0.69 -9.86
C ALA A 79 4.72 0.78 -8.65
N LEU A 80 5.47 -0.29 -8.36
CA LEU A 80 6.53 -0.31 -7.34
C LEU A 80 7.90 0.17 -7.87
N GLY A 81 7.98 0.70 -9.09
CA GLY A 81 9.24 1.11 -9.73
C GLY A 81 10.16 -0.06 -10.12
N ARG A 82 9.61 -1.27 -10.25
CA ARG A 82 10.34 -2.52 -10.56
C ARG A 82 9.83 -3.18 -11.85
N ALA A 83 9.74 -2.38 -12.92
CA ALA A 83 9.26 -2.84 -14.23
C ALA A 83 10.16 -3.90 -14.89
N ASP A 84 11.36 -4.15 -14.35
CA ASP A 84 12.40 -5.06 -14.84
C ASP A 84 12.11 -6.56 -14.60
N GLY A 85 10.84 -6.97 -14.48
CA GLY A 85 10.48 -8.39 -14.39
C GLY A 85 10.72 -9.03 -13.02
N LYS A 86 10.84 -8.24 -11.95
CA LYS A 86 10.93 -8.74 -10.55
C LYS A 86 9.58 -9.22 -9.99
N LEU A 87 8.86 -10.03 -10.76
CA LEU A 87 7.54 -10.58 -10.39
C LEU A 87 7.61 -11.52 -9.18
N THR A 88 8.77 -12.16 -8.96
CA THR A 88 9.05 -12.96 -7.76
C THR A 88 9.02 -12.11 -6.50
N TYR A 89 9.58 -10.90 -6.56
CA TYR A 89 9.55 -9.96 -5.44
C TYR A 89 8.12 -9.52 -5.13
N VAL A 90 7.32 -9.19 -6.15
CA VAL A 90 5.89 -8.86 -5.98
C VAL A 90 5.11 -10.04 -5.37
N SER A 91 5.37 -11.26 -5.84
CA SER A 91 4.70 -12.46 -5.31
C SER A 91 5.05 -12.70 -3.84
N MET A 92 6.30 -12.48 -3.45
CA MET A 92 6.76 -12.57 -2.07
C MET A 92 6.13 -11.50 -1.18
N LEU A 93 6.08 -10.25 -1.64
CA LEU A 93 5.41 -9.15 -0.95
C LEU A 93 3.95 -9.47 -0.66
N ILE A 94 3.21 -9.92 -1.69
CA ILE A 94 1.80 -10.30 -1.57
C ILE A 94 1.64 -11.45 -0.57
N GLY A 95 2.49 -12.50 -0.66
CA GLY A 95 2.41 -13.65 0.23
C GLY A 95 2.57 -13.28 1.70
N ILE A 96 3.52 -12.38 2.02
CA ILE A 96 3.72 -11.89 3.39
C ILE A 96 2.52 -11.07 3.87
N ALA A 97 2.01 -10.17 3.02
CA ALA A 97 0.85 -9.32 3.35
C ALA A 97 -0.42 -10.14 3.61
N GLU A 98 -0.62 -11.25 2.88
CA GLU A 98 -1.79 -12.13 3.03
C GLU A 98 -1.67 -13.10 4.22
N GLN A 99 -0.46 -13.40 4.69
CA GLN A 99 -0.24 -14.29 5.83
C GLN A 99 -0.46 -13.60 7.18
N VAL A 100 -0.08 -12.32 7.31
CA VAL A 100 -0.17 -11.58 8.56
C VAL A 100 -1.52 -10.84 8.64
N PRO A 101 -2.23 -10.87 9.78
CA PRO A 101 -3.47 -10.11 9.96
C PRO A 101 -3.28 -8.61 9.68
N ALA A 102 -4.15 -8.04 8.84
CA ALA A 102 -4.08 -6.62 8.47
C ALA A 102 -4.17 -5.69 9.69
N GLU A 103 -4.96 -6.04 10.70
CA GLU A 103 -5.06 -5.28 11.95
C GLU A 103 -3.70 -5.19 12.67
N LEU A 104 -2.97 -6.30 12.75
CA LEU A 104 -1.66 -6.33 13.43
C LEU A 104 -0.65 -5.46 12.68
N ILE A 105 -0.64 -5.50 11.35
CA ILE A 105 0.26 -4.68 10.56
C ILE A 105 -0.10 -3.20 10.69
N GLY A 106 -1.39 -2.86 10.65
CA GLY A 106 -1.85 -1.50 10.89
C GLY A 106 -1.40 -0.97 12.25
N ARG A 107 -1.38 -1.83 13.28
CA ARG A 107 -0.86 -1.48 14.62
C ARG A 107 0.67 -1.38 14.67
N ILE A 108 1.41 -2.15 13.87
CA ILE A 108 2.90 -2.04 13.81
C ILE A 108 3.32 -0.78 13.05
N GLY A 109 2.56 -0.39 12.02
CA GLY A 109 2.88 0.75 11.17
C GLY A 109 4.05 0.49 10.21
N PRO A 110 4.66 1.57 9.65
CA PRO A 110 5.63 1.47 8.57
C PRO A 110 6.92 0.69 8.92
N ALA A 111 7.37 0.73 10.18
CA ALA A 111 8.58 0.02 10.63
C ALA A 111 9.78 0.14 9.64
N PRO A 112 10.25 1.35 9.30
CA PRO A 112 11.15 1.60 8.16
C PRO A 112 12.53 0.91 8.29
N SER A 113 12.97 0.62 9.52
CA SER A 113 14.23 -0.10 9.79
C SER A 113 14.08 -1.63 9.73
N ILE A 114 12.87 -2.15 9.50
CA ILE A 114 12.55 -3.58 9.55
C ILE A 114 12.40 -4.12 8.13
N GLY A 115 13.43 -4.85 7.69
CA GLY A 115 13.43 -5.53 6.39
C GLY A 115 12.75 -6.90 6.39
N ARG A 116 12.76 -7.52 5.21
CA ARG A 116 12.11 -8.81 4.89
C ARG A 116 12.29 -9.91 5.95
N PRO A 117 13.49 -10.24 6.46
CA PRO A 117 13.66 -11.45 7.30
C PRO A 117 12.83 -11.42 8.58
N LYS A 118 12.62 -10.24 9.16
CA LYS A 118 11.80 -10.09 10.38
C LYS A 118 10.31 -10.25 10.07
N TRP A 119 9.85 -9.75 8.93
CA TRP A 119 8.47 -9.91 8.47
C TRP A 119 8.17 -11.35 8.06
N GLU A 120 9.09 -12.05 7.40
CA GLU A 120 8.97 -13.48 7.10
C GLU A 120 8.86 -14.31 8.39
N LYS A 121 9.70 -14.01 9.39
CA LYS A 121 9.68 -14.68 10.68
C LYS A 121 8.36 -14.44 11.42
N LEU A 122 7.82 -13.22 11.35
CA LEU A 122 6.51 -12.90 11.92
C LEU A 122 5.40 -13.67 11.18
N ALA A 123 5.39 -13.62 9.84
CA ALA A 123 4.39 -14.27 9.00
C ALA A 123 4.33 -15.78 9.21
N ALA A 124 5.46 -16.44 9.48
CA ALA A 124 5.53 -17.87 9.78
C ALA A 124 4.72 -18.29 11.03
N HIS A 125 4.36 -17.35 11.91
CA HIS A 125 3.50 -17.63 13.06
C HIS A 125 2.01 -17.59 12.72
N PHE A 126 1.63 -17.25 11.49
CA PHE A 126 0.25 -17.17 11.04
C PHE A 126 -0.03 -18.20 9.96
N LYS A 127 -1.23 -18.80 10.00
CA LYS A 127 -1.72 -19.68 8.96
C LYS A 127 -3.11 -19.18 8.54
N ASP A 128 -3.31 -18.99 7.24
CA ASP A 128 -4.57 -18.49 6.67
C ASP A 128 -5.03 -17.16 7.32
N GLY A 129 -4.09 -16.24 7.57
CA GLY A 129 -4.36 -14.95 8.21
C GLY A 129 -4.76 -15.03 9.68
N LYS A 130 -4.61 -16.21 10.32
CA LYS A 130 -4.96 -16.43 11.72
C LYS A 130 -3.73 -16.82 12.53
N ALA A 131 -3.57 -16.16 13.67
CA ALA A 131 -2.63 -16.62 14.69
C ALA A 131 -3.17 -17.92 15.32
N PRO A 132 -2.30 -18.86 15.72
CA PRO A 132 -2.65 -19.92 16.64
C PRO A 132 -3.36 -19.38 17.87
N ALA A 133 -4.30 -20.12 18.44
CA ALA A 133 -5.09 -19.66 19.60
C ALA A 133 -4.21 -19.16 20.77
N ALA A 134 -3.08 -19.84 21.03
CA ALA A 134 -2.11 -19.43 22.05
C ALA A 134 -1.45 -18.07 21.74
N ALA A 135 -1.23 -17.74 20.47
CA ALA A 135 -0.63 -16.48 20.04
C ALA A 135 -1.65 -15.33 19.99
N GLN A 136 -2.94 -15.60 19.75
CA GLN A 136 -3.99 -14.57 19.73
C GLN A 136 -4.11 -13.84 21.08
N ALA A 137 -4.09 -14.57 22.19
CA ALA A 137 -4.13 -13.98 23.53
C ALA A 137 -2.90 -13.09 23.80
N ILE A 138 -1.72 -13.49 23.31
CA ILE A 138 -0.48 -12.72 23.44
C ILE A 138 -0.56 -11.44 22.60
N ILE A 139 -0.99 -11.54 21.34
CA ILE A 139 -1.15 -10.38 20.45
C ILE A 139 -2.12 -9.37 21.07
N TYR A 140 -3.29 -9.83 21.52
CA TYR A 140 -4.27 -8.96 22.19
C TYR A 140 -3.68 -8.30 23.44
N LYS A 141 -2.99 -9.07 24.29
CA LYS A 141 -2.35 -8.53 25.50
C LYS A 141 -1.30 -7.47 25.18
N VAL A 142 -0.41 -7.71 24.22
CA VAL A 142 0.65 -6.77 23.84
C VAL A 142 0.05 -5.49 23.24
N THR A 143 -0.87 -5.65 22.30
CA THR A 143 -1.51 -4.53 21.58
C THR A 143 -2.50 -3.71 22.41
N SER A 144 -2.87 -4.18 23.61
CA SER A 144 -3.70 -3.45 24.58
C SER A 144 -2.87 -2.76 25.68
N THR A 145 -1.54 -2.91 25.69
CA THR A 145 -0.70 -2.27 26.70
C THR A 145 -0.50 -0.78 26.46
N ALA A 146 -0.32 -0.02 27.54
CA ALA A 146 0.03 1.40 27.49
C ALA A 146 1.38 1.66 26.80
N VAL A 147 2.33 0.71 26.90
CA VAL A 147 3.63 0.78 26.23
C VAL A 147 3.44 0.72 24.70
N TRP A 148 2.56 -0.14 24.22
CA TRP A 148 2.23 -0.20 22.79
C TRP A 148 1.52 1.08 22.34
N ALA A 149 0.53 1.55 23.09
CA ALA A 149 -0.20 2.77 22.79
C ALA A 149 0.69 4.03 22.79
N ALA A 150 1.78 4.05 23.56
CA ALA A 150 2.73 5.16 23.58
C ALA A 150 3.77 5.09 22.44
N ALA A 151 3.90 3.95 21.76
CA ALA A 151 4.88 3.71 20.69
C ALA A 151 4.31 3.88 19.27
N THR A 152 2.99 4.00 19.14
CA THR A 152 2.23 4.17 17.89
C THR A 152 1.49 5.48 17.86
#